data_AF-A0A4Z0YPX9-F1
#
_entry.id   AF-A0A4Z0YPX9-F1
#
_cell.length_a   1.000
_cell.length_b   1.000
_cell.length_c   1.000
_cell.angle_alpha   90.00
_cell.angle_beta   90.00
_cell.angle_gamma   90.00
#
_symmetry.space_group_name_H-M   'P 1'
#
loop_
_entity.id
_entity.type
_entity.pdbx_description
1 polymer ?
#
loop_
_entity_poly.entity_id
_entity_poly.type
_entity_poly.pdbx_seq_one_letter_code
_entity_poly.pdbx_strand_id
1 'polypeptide(L)'
;MKFSILSSILLFSWQSSTILAAPLDSRDSINRLDVRVNLIPTPDQVNELIADPSKFADWAKIGEPQIDKAIFFTGQKSQQITQIVNWANGVGLTSVRNIWNSANFYQRGQYKGVDDATFKNFQKAFSTYYADQTKGTAWLVFPQDATPAASGIFWSIELDEIISESKVDKIVWVDQNKITDSTYDWMNEPTIYWQKGQDKPAGA
;
A
#
# COMPACT_ATOMS: atom_id res chain seq x y z
N MET A 1 -37.17 -55.62 20.56
CA MET A 1 -38.22 -55.70 19.50
C MET A 1 -38.27 -54.31 18.87
N LYS A 2 -37.58 -54.02 17.75
CA LYS A 2 -38.01 -54.24 16.35
C LYS A 2 -39.49 -54.00 16.12
N PHE A 3 -39.85 -52.85 15.51
CA PHE A 3 -40.63 -52.79 14.27
C PHE A 3 -40.39 -51.43 13.57
N SER A 4 -40.09 -51.53 12.29
CA SER A 4 -39.99 -50.48 11.27
C SER A 4 -41.05 -50.80 10.22
N ILE A 5 -41.75 -49.79 9.66
CA ILE A 5 -42.37 -49.74 8.33
C ILE A 5 -42.50 -48.21 8.03
N LEU A 6 -41.74 -47.58 7.12
CA LEU A 6 -41.82 -47.52 5.65
C LEU A 6 -42.98 -46.70 5.05
N SER A 7 -42.60 -45.83 4.09
CA SER A 7 -43.39 -45.12 3.06
C SER A 7 -44.29 -43.98 3.55
N SER A 8 -44.19 -42.76 2.99
CA SER A 8 -44.41 -42.49 1.56
C SER A 8 -43.53 -41.40 0.96
N ILE A 9 -43.04 -41.74 -0.23
CA ILE A 9 -42.38 -40.94 -1.25
C ILE A 9 -43.35 -39.86 -1.78
N LEU A 10 -42.89 -38.62 -1.92
CA LEU A 10 -43.47 -37.66 -2.86
C LEU A 10 -42.36 -37.09 -3.76
N LEU A 11 -42.25 -37.73 -4.91
CA LEU A 11 -41.54 -37.29 -6.10
C LEU A 11 -42.31 -36.12 -6.73
N PHE A 12 -41.66 -34.96 -6.90
CA PHE A 12 -42.07 -34.02 -7.95
C PHE A 12 -41.16 -34.21 -9.16
N SER A 13 -41.77 -34.81 -10.18
CA SER A 13 -41.21 -35.06 -11.49
C SER A 13 -41.37 -33.85 -12.41
N TRP A 14 -40.26 -33.48 -13.05
CA TRP A 14 -40.13 -33.11 -14.47
C TRP A 14 -40.61 -31.71 -14.91
N GLN A 15 -39.66 -30.90 -15.38
CA GLN A 15 -39.47 -30.72 -16.83
C GLN A 15 -37.98 -30.55 -17.15
N SER A 16 -37.46 -31.48 -17.94
CA SER A 16 -36.20 -31.35 -18.66
C SER A 16 -36.43 -30.43 -19.86
N SER A 17 -35.56 -29.43 -20.05
CA SER A 17 -35.31 -28.88 -21.38
C SER A 17 -33.91 -29.30 -21.77
N THR A 18 -33.86 -30.19 -22.75
CA THR A 18 -32.66 -30.61 -23.46
C THR A 18 -31.96 -29.41 -24.11
N ILE A 19 -30.64 -29.45 -23.96
CA ILE A 19 -29.56 -28.80 -24.69
C ILE A 19 -29.93 -28.45 -26.15
N LEU A 20 -29.75 -27.18 -26.53
CA LEU A 20 -29.37 -26.83 -27.90
C LEU A 20 -27.86 -26.59 -27.88
N ALA A 21 -27.12 -27.52 -28.48
CA ALA A 21 -25.72 -27.35 -28.80
C ALA A 21 -25.59 -26.17 -29.78
N ALA A 22 -24.87 -25.13 -29.35
CA ALA A 22 -24.34 -24.10 -30.24
C ALA A 22 -22.86 -24.41 -30.53
N PRO A 23 -22.35 -24.06 -31.72
CA PRO A 23 -21.20 -24.72 -32.34
C PRO A 23 -19.87 -24.47 -31.61
N LEU A 24 -19.09 -25.54 -31.48
CA LEU A 24 -17.65 -25.48 -31.22
C LEU A 24 -16.95 -24.96 -32.49
N ASP A 25 -16.94 -23.64 -32.68
CA ASP A 25 -16.09 -22.99 -33.69
C ASP A 25 -15.65 -21.60 -33.22
N SER A 26 -14.66 -21.59 -32.32
CA SER A 26 -13.46 -20.76 -32.50
C SER A 26 -12.41 -21.26 -31.50
N ARG A 27 -11.61 -22.21 -31.95
CA ARG A 27 -10.48 -22.78 -31.21
C ARG A 27 -9.27 -21.83 -31.20
N ASP A 28 -9.53 -20.53 -31.01
CA ASP A 28 -8.54 -19.45 -30.87
C ASP A 28 -8.70 -18.63 -29.58
N SER A 29 -9.67 -18.96 -28.72
CA SER A 29 -9.89 -18.28 -27.44
C SER A 29 -9.33 -19.03 -26.21
N ILE A 30 -8.56 -20.09 -26.42
CA ILE A 30 -7.91 -20.89 -25.35
C ILE A 30 -6.49 -20.36 -25.01
N ASN A 31 -6.18 -19.12 -25.39
CA ASN A 31 -4.87 -18.51 -25.10
C ASN A 31 -4.92 -17.10 -24.47
N ARG A 32 -6.02 -16.74 -23.80
CA ARG A 32 -6.00 -15.63 -22.84
C ARG A 32 -6.22 -16.13 -21.43
N LEU A 33 -5.13 -16.70 -20.90
CA LEU A 33 -4.79 -16.76 -19.49
C LEU A 33 -4.60 -15.33 -18.94
N ASP A 34 -5.66 -14.51 -18.95
CA ASP A 34 -5.64 -13.10 -18.48
C ASP A 34 -5.80 -12.97 -16.95
N VAL A 35 -5.32 -13.94 -16.16
CA VAL A 35 -5.68 -14.05 -14.73
C VAL A 35 -4.48 -14.00 -13.76
N ARG A 36 -3.22 -13.78 -14.19
CA ARG A 36 -2.08 -13.67 -13.23
C ARG A 36 -0.94 -12.69 -13.56
N VAL A 37 -0.96 -11.92 -14.65
CA VAL A 37 0.25 -11.21 -15.14
C VAL A 37 0.36 -9.75 -14.68
N ASN A 38 -0.68 -9.11 -14.12
CA ASN A 38 -0.69 -7.66 -13.84
C ASN A 38 -0.69 -7.29 -12.34
N LEU A 39 0.19 -7.89 -11.52
CA LEU A 39 0.23 -7.55 -10.09
C LEU A 39 1.48 -6.76 -9.67
N ILE A 40 2.49 -6.66 -10.52
CA ILE A 40 3.67 -5.81 -10.32
C ILE A 40 4.23 -5.36 -11.68
N PRO A 41 4.92 -4.21 -11.77
CA PRO A 41 5.56 -3.74 -13.00
C PRO A 41 6.66 -4.70 -13.49
N THR A 42 6.76 -4.86 -14.81
CA THR A 42 7.92 -5.50 -15.45
C THR A 42 9.17 -4.60 -15.34
N PRO A 43 10.38 -5.13 -15.59
CA PRO A 43 11.60 -4.32 -15.59
C PRO A 43 11.55 -3.09 -16.52
N ASP A 44 10.92 -3.22 -17.68
CA ASP A 44 10.77 -2.09 -18.62
C ASP A 44 9.78 -1.04 -18.06
N GLN A 45 8.67 -1.49 -17.47
CA GLN A 45 7.69 -0.61 -16.83
C GLN A 45 8.26 0.09 -15.58
N VAL A 46 9.21 -0.52 -14.88
CA VAL A 46 9.90 0.13 -13.75
C VAL A 46 10.59 1.42 -14.21
N ASN A 47 11.30 1.40 -15.34
CA ASN A 47 11.97 2.60 -15.85
C ASN A 47 10.98 3.68 -16.29
N GLU A 48 9.85 3.26 -16.88
CA GLU A 48 8.77 4.17 -17.24
C GLU A 48 8.15 4.84 -16.01
N LEU A 49 7.89 4.08 -14.94
CA LEU A 49 7.35 4.58 -13.67
C LEU A 49 8.34 5.49 -12.93
N ILE A 50 9.65 5.24 -13.06
CA ILE A 50 10.68 6.14 -12.52
C ILE A 50 10.64 7.49 -13.26
N ALA A 51 10.47 7.47 -14.57
CA ALA A 51 10.47 8.68 -15.38
C ALA A 51 9.17 9.50 -15.25
N ASP A 52 8.05 8.84 -15.01
CA ASP A 52 6.73 9.47 -14.85
C ASP A 52 5.97 8.87 -13.65
N PRO A 53 6.15 9.45 -12.44
CA PRO A 53 5.48 8.99 -11.24
C PRO A 53 3.94 9.06 -11.29
N SER A 54 3.34 9.83 -12.19
CA SER A 54 1.87 9.88 -12.29
C SER A 54 1.25 8.52 -12.68
N LYS A 55 2.01 7.69 -13.40
CA LYS A 55 1.61 6.35 -13.83
C LYS A 55 1.52 5.34 -12.70
N PHE A 56 1.99 5.66 -11.50
CA PHE A 56 1.75 4.82 -10.32
C PHE A 56 0.26 4.69 -9.97
N ALA A 57 -0.59 5.60 -10.46
CA ALA A 57 -2.04 5.53 -10.29
C ALA A 57 -2.66 4.21 -10.81
N ASP A 58 -2.10 3.62 -11.88
CA ASP A 58 -2.57 2.33 -12.43
C ASP A 58 -2.29 1.14 -11.49
N TRP A 59 -1.35 1.33 -10.55
CA TRP A 59 -0.88 0.30 -9.63
C TRP A 59 -1.37 0.52 -8.19
N ALA A 60 -1.87 1.70 -7.90
CA ALA A 60 -2.38 2.10 -6.60
C ALA A 60 -3.90 1.86 -6.47
N LYS A 61 -4.35 1.74 -5.23
CA LYS A 61 -5.76 1.76 -4.85
C LYS A 61 -6.27 3.18 -5.00
N ILE A 62 -7.46 3.31 -5.59
CA ILE A 62 -8.09 4.62 -5.82
C ILE A 62 -8.36 5.30 -4.48
N GLY A 63 -7.92 6.56 -4.36
CA GLY A 63 -8.20 7.41 -3.19
C GLY A 63 -7.36 7.10 -1.95
N GLU A 64 -6.32 6.28 -2.07
CA GLU A 64 -5.36 6.04 -0.99
C GLU A 64 -4.09 6.91 -1.13
N PRO A 65 -3.51 7.40 -0.02
CA PRO A 65 -4.05 7.31 1.33
C PRO A 65 -5.29 8.21 1.50
N GLN A 66 -6.23 7.79 2.34
CA GLN A 66 -7.35 8.65 2.73
C GLN A 66 -6.85 9.91 3.46
N ILE A 67 -7.66 10.98 3.43
CA ILE A 67 -7.38 12.23 4.15
C ILE A 67 -7.15 11.92 5.63
N ASP A 68 -6.12 12.54 6.21
CA ASP A 68 -5.69 12.36 7.61
C ASP A 68 -5.16 10.95 7.98
N LYS A 69 -4.98 10.04 7.00
CA LYS A 69 -4.60 8.64 7.25
C LYS A 69 -3.18 8.27 6.81
N ALA A 70 -2.45 9.17 6.15
CA ALA A 70 -1.12 8.86 5.65
C ALA A 70 -0.11 8.71 6.80
N ILE A 71 0.65 7.62 6.80
CA ILE A 71 1.77 7.40 7.70
C ILE A 71 3.09 7.20 6.97
N PHE A 72 4.13 7.84 7.49
CA PHE A 72 5.51 7.77 7.04
C PHE A 72 6.38 7.20 8.16
N PHE A 73 7.53 6.65 7.79
CA PHE A 73 8.52 6.15 8.75
C PHE A 73 9.93 6.26 8.15
N THR A 74 10.93 6.51 9.00
CA THR A 74 12.31 6.70 8.56
C THR A 74 13.33 6.29 9.61
N GLY A 75 14.49 5.80 9.16
CA GLY A 75 15.61 5.44 10.06
C GLY A 75 15.52 4.06 10.72
N GLN A 76 14.52 3.24 10.37
CA GLN A 76 14.31 1.92 10.98
C GLN A 76 14.96 0.75 10.25
N LYS A 77 15.28 -0.29 11.01
CA LYS A 77 15.59 -1.64 10.49
C LYS A 77 14.31 -2.33 10.01
N SER A 78 14.43 -3.32 9.12
CA SER A 78 13.29 -4.04 8.55
C SER A 78 12.28 -4.60 9.57
N GLN A 79 12.76 -5.14 10.70
CA GLN A 79 11.88 -5.67 11.75
C GLN A 79 11.00 -4.57 12.39
N GLN A 80 11.59 -3.41 12.67
CA GLN A 80 10.88 -2.24 13.20
C GLN A 80 9.90 -1.68 12.17
N ILE A 81 10.24 -1.68 10.87
CA ILE A 81 9.30 -1.26 9.82
C ILE A 81 8.06 -2.16 9.81
N THR A 82 8.24 -3.48 9.90
CA THR A 82 7.09 -4.41 9.96
C THR A 82 6.21 -4.13 11.17
N GLN A 83 6.80 -3.85 12.33
CA GLN A 83 6.06 -3.49 13.54
C GLN A 83 5.27 -2.19 13.38
N ILE A 84 5.90 -1.15 12.83
CA ILE A 84 5.24 0.14 12.54
C ILE A 84 4.06 -0.06 11.58
N VAL A 85 4.27 -0.80 10.49
CA VAL A 85 3.22 -1.06 9.49
C VAL A 85 2.06 -1.86 10.09
N ASN A 86 2.34 -2.86 10.91
CA ASN A 86 1.29 -3.64 11.58
C ASN A 86 0.48 -2.79 12.56
N TRP A 87 1.17 -1.98 13.37
CA TRP A 87 0.51 -1.03 14.28
C TRP A 87 -0.35 -0.04 13.51
N ALA A 88 0.20 0.61 12.46
CA ALA A 88 -0.48 1.58 11.62
C ALA A 88 -1.78 1.00 11.02
N ASN A 89 -1.72 -0.20 10.45
CA ASN A 89 -2.90 -0.88 9.92
C ASN A 89 -3.94 -1.15 11.02
N GLY A 90 -3.50 -1.53 12.23
CA GLY A 90 -4.38 -1.77 13.37
C GLY A 90 -5.13 -0.52 13.85
N VAL A 91 -4.56 0.67 13.63
CA VAL A 91 -5.16 1.96 13.98
C VAL A 91 -5.76 2.71 12.79
N GLY A 92 -5.82 2.06 11.61
CA GLY A 92 -6.44 2.61 10.41
C GLY A 92 -5.63 3.68 9.69
N LEU A 93 -4.31 3.71 9.87
CA LEU A 93 -3.37 4.51 9.08
C LEU A 93 -2.85 3.70 7.89
N THR A 94 -2.66 4.37 6.76
CA THR A 94 -2.19 3.77 5.51
C THR A 94 -0.75 4.20 5.26
N SER A 95 0.17 3.24 5.10
CA SER A 95 1.56 3.52 4.70
C SER A 95 1.76 3.38 3.20
N VAL A 96 2.90 3.85 2.68
CA VAL A 96 3.32 3.62 1.29
C VAL A 96 3.26 2.14 0.88
N ARG A 97 3.39 1.19 1.81
CA ARG A 97 3.32 -0.25 1.50
C ARG A 97 1.90 -0.75 1.25
N ASN A 98 0.89 -0.01 1.74
CA ASN A 98 -0.49 -0.45 1.80
C ASN A 98 -1.38 0.16 0.69
N ILE A 99 -0.89 1.16 -0.04
CA ILE A 99 -1.64 1.82 -1.11
C ILE A 99 -1.71 1.00 -2.41
N TRP A 100 -0.92 -0.05 -2.57
CA TRP A 100 -0.83 -0.77 -3.85
C TRP A 100 -1.92 -1.83 -4.00
N ASN A 101 -2.34 -2.09 -5.24
CA ASN A 101 -3.27 -3.17 -5.59
C ASN A 101 -2.68 -4.57 -5.29
N SER A 102 -1.36 -4.66 -5.15
CA SER A 102 -0.62 -5.89 -4.86
C SER A 102 0.29 -5.73 -3.65
N ALA A 103 0.20 -6.66 -2.70
CA ALA A 103 1.08 -6.73 -1.53
C ALA A 103 2.55 -6.99 -1.89
N ASN A 104 2.83 -7.39 -3.13
CA ASN A 104 4.16 -7.67 -3.64
C ASN A 104 4.82 -6.44 -4.30
N PHE A 105 4.08 -5.35 -4.50
CA PHE A 105 4.53 -4.19 -5.28
C PHE A 105 5.82 -3.56 -4.76
N TYR A 106 6.00 -3.40 -3.45
CA TYR A 106 7.18 -2.74 -2.89
C TYR A 106 8.34 -3.71 -2.58
N GLN A 107 8.17 -5.00 -2.84
CA GLN A 107 9.12 -6.02 -2.37
C GLN A 107 10.27 -6.22 -3.38
N ARG A 108 11.50 -5.87 -2.98
CA ARG A 108 12.73 -6.02 -3.80
C ARG A 108 12.86 -7.38 -4.49
N GLY A 109 12.52 -8.48 -3.79
CA GLY A 109 12.67 -9.85 -4.29
C GLY A 109 11.77 -10.20 -5.48
N GLN A 110 10.78 -9.37 -5.78
CA GLN A 110 9.85 -9.56 -6.90
C GLN A 110 10.42 -8.99 -8.21
N TYR A 111 11.37 -8.06 -8.13
CA TYR A 111 11.97 -7.38 -9.29
C TYR A 111 13.29 -8.03 -9.70
N LYS A 112 13.21 -9.30 -10.11
CA LYS A 112 14.36 -10.01 -10.68
C LYS A 112 14.74 -9.36 -12.02
N GLY A 113 16.02 -9.05 -12.20
CA GLY A 113 16.52 -8.38 -13.42
C GLY A 113 16.54 -6.85 -13.34
N VAL A 114 15.97 -6.25 -12.29
CA VAL A 114 16.19 -4.83 -11.95
C VAL A 114 17.36 -4.76 -10.98
N ASP A 115 18.38 -3.95 -11.29
CA ASP A 115 19.51 -3.74 -10.39
C ASP A 115 19.13 -2.89 -9.16
N ASP A 116 20.00 -2.88 -8.14
CA ASP A 116 19.69 -2.21 -6.87
C ASP A 116 19.62 -0.69 -6.97
N ALA A 117 20.37 -0.07 -7.88
CA ALA A 117 20.32 1.38 -8.07
C ALA A 117 19.00 1.79 -8.75
N THR A 118 18.61 1.05 -9.78
CA THR A 118 17.33 1.23 -10.46
C THR A 118 16.17 0.97 -9.50
N PHE A 119 16.23 -0.10 -8.71
CA PHE A 119 15.19 -0.37 -7.70
C PHE A 119 15.14 0.72 -6.63
N LYS A 120 16.27 1.26 -6.19
CA LYS A 120 16.29 2.39 -5.25
C LYS A 120 15.63 3.64 -5.84
N ASN A 121 15.86 3.93 -7.12
CA ASN A 121 15.18 5.03 -7.81
C ASN A 121 13.68 4.76 -7.96
N PHE A 122 13.29 3.51 -8.22
CA PHE A 122 11.89 3.09 -8.19
C PHE A 122 11.23 3.31 -6.83
N GLN A 123 11.95 3.02 -5.73
CA GLN A 123 11.47 3.31 -4.38
C GLN A 123 11.26 4.80 -4.14
N LYS A 124 12.19 5.64 -4.57
CA LYS A 124 12.02 7.09 -4.50
C LYS A 124 10.79 7.53 -5.29
N ALA A 125 10.64 7.05 -6.53
CA ALA A 125 9.54 7.44 -7.41
C ALA A 125 8.17 7.05 -6.86
N PHE A 126 8.01 5.83 -6.32
CA PHE A 126 6.73 5.45 -5.71
C PHE A 126 6.48 6.19 -4.39
N SER A 127 7.53 6.61 -3.68
CA SER A 127 7.43 7.43 -2.47
C SER A 127 7.04 8.87 -2.80
N THR A 128 7.56 9.44 -3.90
CA THR A 128 7.09 10.72 -4.46
C THR A 128 5.60 10.65 -4.74
N TYR A 129 5.15 9.63 -5.49
CA TYR A 129 3.73 9.45 -5.77
C TYR A 129 2.89 9.38 -4.48
N TYR A 130 3.31 8.59 -3.50
CA TYR A 130 2.59 8.48 -2.23
C TYR A 130 2.51 9.81 -1.47
N ALA A 131 3.60 10.58 -1.44
CA ALA A 131 3.66 11.89 -0.81
C ALA A 131 2.75 12.90 -1.52
N ASP A 132 2.75 12.91 -2.86
CA ASP A 132 1.83 13.71 -3.68
C ASP A 132 0.36 13.39 -3.37
N GLN A 133 -0.01 12.12 -3.19
CA GLN A 133 -1.39 11.75 -2.87
C GLN A 133 -1.82 12.11 -1.44
N THR A 134 -0.89 12.51 -0.57
CA THR A 134 -1.17 12.75 0.86
C THR A 134 -1.82 14.11 1.13
N LYS A 135 -2.84 14.13 2.02
CA LYS A 135 -3.65 15.33 2.32
C LYS A 135 -4.02 15.41 3.81
N GLY A 136 -4.20 16.64 4.30
CA GLY A 136 -4.63 16.91 5.68
C GLY A 136 -3.51 16.72 6.69
N THR A 137 -3.75 15.94 7.74
CA THR A 137 -2.75 15.56 8.75
C THR A 137 -2.03 14.28 8.33
N ALA A 138 -0.71 14.34 8.27
CA ALA A 138 0.13 13.17 8.09
C ALA A 138 0.77 12.75 9.43
N TRP A 139 1.19 11.49 9.51
CA TRP A 139 1.82 10.92 10.69
C TRP A 139 3.23 10.44 10.33
N LEU A 140 4.20 10.71 11.19
CA LEU A 140 5.58 10.29 10.99
C LEU A 140 6.07 9.52 12.20
N VAL A 141 6.51 8.28 11.99
CA VAL A 141 6.98 7.39 13.05
C VAL A 141 8.50 7.22 12.99
N PHE A 142 9.18 7.66 14.04
CA PHE A 142 10.57 7.37 14.36
C PHE A 142 10.87 7.84 15.80
N PRO A 143 11.96 7.41 16.44
CA PRO A 143 12.26 7.80 17.82
C PRO A 143 12.34 9.32 17.98
N GLN A 144 11.68 9.88 19.00
CA GLN A 144 11.63 11.33 19.24
C GLN A 144 12.97 11.97 19.65
N ASP A 145 13.96 11.14 19.97
CA ASP A 145 15.33 11.52 20.33
C ASP A 145 16.31 11.37 19.15
N ALA A 146 15.83 11.03 17.95
CA ALA A 146 16.63 10.87 16.75
C ALA A 146 16.40 12.00 15.74
N THR A 147 17.39 12.22 14.87
CA THR A 147 17.27 13.10 13.70
C THR A 147 17.26 12.23 12.45
N PRO A 148 16.32 12.43 11.50
CA PRO A 148 16.30 11.65 10.27
C PRO A 148 17.53 11.99 9.42
N ALA A 149 18.17 10.95 8.88
CA ALA A 149 19.30 11.11 7.97
C ALA A 149 18.85 11.88 6.72
N ALA A 150 19.64 12.87 6.29
CA ALA A 150 19.34 13.64 5.08
C ALA A 150 19.24 12.76 3.81
N SER A 151 19.88 11.59 3.79
CA SER A 151 19.79 10.63 2.68
C SER A 151 18.58 9.69 2.74
N GLY A 152 17.76 9.75 3.80
CA GLY A 152 16.57 8.92 3.95
C GLY A 152 15.48 9.30 2.94
N ILE A 153 14.71 8.34 2.44
CA ILE A 153 13.66 8.59 1.43
C ILE A 153 12.64 9.60 1.94
N PHE A 154 12.20 9.46 3.20
CA PHE A 154 11.29 10.43 3.80
C PHE A 154 11.84 11.85 3.73
N TRP A 155 13.05 12.09 4.23
CA TRP A 155 13.61 13.43 4.28
C TRP A 155 13.96 13.97 2.89
N SER A 156 14.58 13.16 2.03
CA SER A 156 15.11 13.60 0.72
C SER A 156 14.08 13.62 -0.42
N ILE A 157 12.91 13.02 -0.24
CA ILE A 157 11.91 12.87 -1.30
C ILE A 157 10.52 13.20 -0.76
N GLU A 158 10.01 12.43 0.20
CA GLU A 158 8.61 12.52 0.61
C GLU A 158 8.30 13.88 1.26
N LEU A 159 9.20 14.38 2.10
CA LEU A 159 9.04 15.66 2.79
C LEU A 159 9.11 16.84 1.82
N ASP A 160 10.00 16.79 0.81
CA ASP A 160 10.07 17.84 -0.21
C ASP A 160 8.79 17.89 -1.03
N GLU A 161 8.27 16.72 -1.41
CA GLU A 161 7.02 16.60 -2.16
C GLU A 161 5.81 17.08 -1.33
N ILE A 162 5.75 16.71 -0.04
CA ILE A 162 4.70 17.20 0.87
C ILE A 162 4.70 18.73 0.95
N ILE A 163 5.89 19.34 1.03
CA ILE A 163 6.06 20.80 1.10
C ILE A 163 5.63 21.45 -0.22
N SER A 164 6.08 20.93 -1.37
CA SER A 164 5.76 21.51 -2.68
C SER A 164 4.28 21.45 -2.99
N GLU A 165 3.64 20.32 -2.70
CA GLU A 165 2.24 20.07 -3.03
C GLU A 165 1.25 20.82 -2.14
N SER A 166 1.68 21.26 -0.95
CA SER A 166 0.88 22.11 -0.05
C SER A 166 -0.50 21.53 0.35
N LYS A 167 -0.71 20.22 0.19
CA LYS A 167 -1.94 19.49 0.55
C LYS A 167 -1.98 19.03 2.02
N VAL A 168 -0.82 18.95 2.67
CA VAL A 168 -0.67 18.53 4.07
C VAL A 168 -0.56 19.74 4.97
N ASP A 169 -1.38 19.81 6.01
CA ASP A 169 -1.39 20.92 6.97
C ASP A 169 -0.31 20.77 8.04
N LYS A 170 -0.10 19.54 8.53
CA LYS A 170 0.90 19.21 9.54
C LYS A 170 1.31 17.74 9.48
N ILE A 171 2.51 17.47 9.98
CA ILE A 171 3.03 16.13 10.23
C ILE A 171 3.17 15.95 11.74
N VAL A 172 2.40 15.03 12.33
CA VAL A 172 2.50 14.68 13.75
C VAL A 172 3.60 13.63 13.94
N TRP A 173 4.49 13.87 14.90
CA TRP A 173 5.61 12.99 15.22
C TRP A 173 5.21 11.97 16.29
N VAL A 174 4.92 10.74 15.85
CA VAL A 174 4.63 9.62 16.73
C VAL A 174 5.93 8.97 17.19
N ASP A 175 6.13 8.86 18.50
CA ASP A 175 7.30 8.19 19.06
C ASP A 175 7.22 6.68 18.80
N GLN A 176 8.14 6.17 17.99
CA GLN A 176 8.26 4.76 17.69
C GLN A 176 8.31 3.89 18.96
N ASN A 177 8.93 4.37 20.03
CA ASN A 177 9.11 3.59 21.25
C ASN A 177 7.80 3.37 22.03
N LYS A 178 6.74 4.12 21.69
CA LYS A 178 5.44 4.06 22.37
C LYS A 178 4.38 3.28 21.59
N ILE A 179 4.63 2.92 20.32
CA ILE A 179 3.59 2.28 19.46
C ILE A 179 3.15 0.89 19.94
N THR A 180 3.90 0.26 20.84
CA THR A 180 3.51 -1.01 21.49
C THR A 180 2.84 -0.85 22.84
N ASP A 181 2.83 0.36 23.40
CA ASP A 181 2.16 0.65 24.65
C ASP A 181 0.65 0.75 24.40
N SER A 182 -0.13 -0.13 25.02
CA SER A 182 -1.59 -0.15 24.87
C SER A 182 -2.28 1.07 25.49
N THR A 183 -1.58 1.84 26.33
CA THR A 183 -2.08 3.06 26.95
C THR A 183 -1.69 4.32 26.17
N TYR A 184 -0.90 4.18 25.10
CA TYR A 184 -0.46 5.32 24.30
C TYR A 184 -1.57 5.84 23.39
N ASP A 185 -2.01 7.06 23.67
CA ASP A 185 -2.99 7.79 22.86
C ASP A 185 -2.30 8.58 21.75
N TRP A 186 -1.97 7.89 20.66
CA TRP A 186 -1.28 8.46 19.51
C TRP A 186 -2.09 9.54 18.79
N MET A 187 -3.43 9.52 18.87
CA MET A 187 -4.28 10.53 18.22
C MET A 187 -4.13 11.91 18.85
N ASN A 188 -3.74 11.95 20.12
CA ASN A 188 -3.53 13.17 20.90
C ASN A 188 -2.03 13.50 21.08
N GLU A 189 -1.15 12.92 20.26
CA GLU A 189 0.29 13.26 20.27
C GLU A 189 0.51 14.75 19.95
N PRO A 190 1.07 15.54 20.89
CA PRO A 190 1.21 16.98 20.70
C PRO A 190 2.41 17.37 19.83
N THR A 191 3.34 16.44 19.61
CA THR A 191 4.62 16.74 18.96
C THR A 191 4.44 16.88 17.45
N ILE A 192 4.70 18.08 16.93
CA ILE A 192 4.65 18.37 15.49
C ILE A 192 6.05 18.30 14.91
N TYR A 193 6.24 17.46 13.89
CA TYR A 193 7.51 17.38 13.16
C TYR A 193 7.66 18.55 12.18
N TRP A 194 6.60 18.87 11.46
CA TRP A 194 6.55 19.97 10.49
C TRP A 194 5.11 20.45 10.32
N GLN A 195 4.94 21.74 10.02
CA GLN A 195 3.66 22.36 9.71
C GLN A 195 3.76 23.23 8.46
N LYS A 196 2.68 23.27 7.68
CA LYS A 196 2.58 24.11 6.47
C LYS A 196 2.96 25.56 6.77
N GLY A 197 3.83 26.10 5.91
CA GLY A 197 4.40 27.45 6.06
C GLY A 197 5.67 27.52 6.90
N GLN A 198 6.10 26.42 7.51
CA GLN A 198 7.43 26.32 8.12
C GLN A 198 8.46 25.84 7.11
N ASP A 199 9.71 26.29 7.28
CA ASP A 199 10.85 25.76 6.54
C ASP A 199 11.03 24.25 6.80
N LYS A 200 11.61 23.57 5.83
CA LYS A 200 11.98 22.15 5.97
C LYS A 200 12.90 21.96 7.18
N PRO A 201 12.59 21.05 8.12
CA PRO A 201 13.47 20.75 9.25
C PRO A 201 14.85 20.28 8.78
N ALA A 202 15.90 20.66 9.53
CA ALA A 202 17.25 20.20 9.26
C ALA A 202 17.34 18.67 9.37
N GLY A 203 17.97 18.05 8.37
CA GLY A 203 18.37 16.64 8.42
C GLY A 203 19.70 16.47 9.17
N ALA A 204 19.97 15.26 9.64
CA ALA A 204 21.29 14.85 10.13
C ALA A 204 22.27 14.57 8.99
#